data_AF-A0A7X9SDG9-F1
#
_entry.id   AF-A0A7X9SDG9-F1
#
_cell.length_a   1.000
_cell.length_b   1.000
_cell.length_c   1.000
_cell.angle_alpha   90.00
_cell.angle_beta   90.00
_cell.angle_gamma   90.00
#
_symmetry.space_group_name_H-M   'P 1'
#
loop_
_entity.id
_entity.type
_entity.pdbx_description
1 polymer ?
#
loop_
_entity_poly.entity_id
_entity_poly.type
_entity_poly.pdbx_seq_one_letter_code
_entity_poly.pdbx_strand_id
1 'polypeptide(L)'
;MEIDLLLKNICEKETGHQIYNINIKGIPLYNFIRQDLRTKYLKLHGVKCMDLASAIDIRKTLISAFMSICHVSKLLFFPRCRSNVFIAFSRIDRIGSYYCDKFTDPFIDYSNIGSDYIIFEHGRRGVHSRPRLHGNHIIYSDIITITARLISILLSPFFKYKYKVELTLLFSSLYSIYGKEIINEKQIARSLLSSLLSTKQYKFLFGKIRARRIFAPVRPVEEFVAARQLNMRCYEMQHGITYGETVIYSGYSEKMITPDFFLAFGDNDPKNVYGIEEDKIFNVGWPFSEYNVGFTYTHECNKKDVLVISEPEVSEAIISAVLKLAKVNPENRFYIRPHPHENYNEDQIRKIHSLPNITVQDNKINISVVLQSFENIIGENSTALYEALSLNRKVGKLFFEGLHPIYLNSNDKKSFWEIYSFEDFTNFLKESNTYIPKRNIYSRFNKDLFNRLVQE
;
A
#
# COMPACT_ATOMS: atom_id res chain seq x y z
N MET A 1 14.25 -1.46 -14.49
CA MET A 1 15.63 -1.23 -14.96
C MET A 1 16.11 0.21 -14.71
N GLU A 2 15.44 1.24 -15.24
CA GLU A 2 15.84 2.65 -14.98
C GLU A 2 15.59 3.08 -13.51
N ILE A 3 14.42 2.73 -12.95
CA ILE A 3 14.07 3.03 -11.55
C ILE A 3 15.01 2.33 -10.56
N ASP A 4 15.30 1.04 -10.77
CA ASP A 4 16.18 0.27 -9.87
C ASP A 4 17.59 0.86 -9.83
N LEU A 5 18.12 1.28 -10.98
CA LEU A 5 19.45 1.90 -11.06
C LEU A 5 19.49 3.25 -10.33
N LEU A 6 18.47 4.09 -10.53
CA LEU A 6 18.35 5.37 -9.82
C LEU A 6 18.24 5.16 -8.31
N LEU A 7 17.41 4.22 -7.87
CA LEU A 7 17.25 3.91 -6.45
C LEU A 7 18.53 3.36 -5.82
N LYS A 8 19.24 2.46 -6.50
CA LYS A 8 20.53 1.92 -6.03
C LYS A 8 21.56 3.04 -5.86
N ASN A 9 21.70 3.92 -6.84
CA ASN A 9 22.61 5.07 -6.76
C ASN A 9 22.28 5.99 -5.57
N ILE A 10 20.99 6.30 -5.36
CA ILE A 10 20.56 7.10 -4.19
C ILE A 10 20.90 6.36 -2.89
N CYS A 11 20.64 5.05 -2.79
CA CYS A 11 20.92 4.27 -1.59
C CYS A 11 22.42 4.25 -1.24
N GLU A 12 23.29 4.16 -2.25
CA GLU A 12 24.73 4.26 -2.09
C GLU A 12 25.14 5.64 -1.57
N LYS A 13 24.61 6.72 -2.15
CA LYS A 13 24.86 8.10 -1.68
C LYS A 13 24.38 8.31 -0.26
N GLU A 14 23.17 7.88 0.08
CA GLU A 14 22.62 7.98 1.44
C GLU A 14 23.54 7.29 2.46
N THR A 15 24.02 6.10 2.12
CA THR A 15 24.94 5.32 2.98
C THR A 15 26.30 6.01 3.10
N GLY A 16 26.88 6.46 1.98
CA GLY A 16 28.16 7.16 1.95
C GLY A 16 28.16 8.48 2.73
N HIS A 17 27.03 9.19 2.74
CA HIS A 17 26.84 10.42 3.54
C HIS A 17 26.43 10.16 5.00
N GLN A 18 26.34 8.89 5.42
CA GLN A 18 25.97 8.48 6.78
C GLN A 18 24.67 9.15 7.29
N ILE A 19 23.73 9.44 6.38
CA ILE A 19 22.55 10.24 6.71
C ILE A 19 21.64 9.56 7.74
N TYR A 20 21.70 8.22 7.80
CA TYR A 20 20.98 7.38 8.75
C TYR A 20 21.43 7.59 10.21
N ASN A 21 22.67 8.03 10.44
CA ASN A 21 23.21 8.26 11.78
C ASN A 21 22.72 9.60 12.39
N ILE A 22 22.15 10.48 11.58
CA ILE A 22 21.69 11.80 12.02
C ILE A 22 20.37 11.64 12.78
N ASN A 23 20.45 11.81 14.10
CA ASN A 23 19.35 11.51 15.01
C ASN A 23 19.12 12.61 16.04
N ILE A 24 17.89 12.68 16.56
CA ILE A 24 17.56 13.48 17.74
C ILE A 24 17.13 12.52 18.85
N LYS A 25 17.90 12.49 19.95
CA LYS A 25 17.62 11.61 21.11
C LYS A 25 17.46 10.14 20.72
N GLY A 26 18.33 9.65 19.82
CA GLY A 26 18.29 8.28 19.32
C GLY A 26 17.20 8.00 18.29
N ILE A 27 16.45 9.02 17.81
CA ILE A 27 15.47 8.86 16.74
C ILE A 27 16.10 9.33 15.41
N PRO A 28 16.31 8.44 14.43
CA PRO A 28 16.91 8.78 13.14
C PRO A 28 15.95 9.64 12.32
N LEU A 29 16.40 10.84 11.91
CA LEU A 29 15.52 11.84 11.31
C LEU A 29 15.15 11.51 9.87
N TYR A 30 16.12 10.99 9.11
CA TYR A 30 15.99 10.82 7.68
C TYR A 30 14.82 9.93 7.27
N ASN A 31 14.54 8.88 8.04
CA ASN A 31 13.49 7.91 7.74
C ASN A 31 12.07 8.49 7.70
N PHE A 32 11.81 9.60 8.41
CA PHE A 32 10.50 10.28 8.35
C PHE A 32 10.26 11.02 7.03
N ILE A 33 11.31 11.37 6.30
CA ILE A 33 11.24 12.16 5.07
C ILE A 33 11.76 11.42 3.84
N ARG A 34 12.37 10.25 4.02
CA ARG A 34 13.03 9.44 2.99
C ARG A 34 12.12 9.16 1.80
N GLN A 35 10.91 8.67 2.04
CA GLN A 35 9.99 8.31 0.97
C GLN A 35 9.63 9.53 0.09
N ASP A 36 9.28 10.67 0.71
CA ASP A 36 8.93 11.90 -0.01
C ASP A 36 10.11 12.42 -0.86
N LEU A 37 11.32 12.40 -0.31
CA LEU A 37 12.52 12.86 -1.01
C LEU A 37 12.90 11.95 -2.17
N ARG A 38 12.89 10.62 -1.98
CA ARG A 38 13.13 9.66 -3.05
C ARG A 38 12.11 9.79 -4.17
N THR A 39 10.81 9.90 -3.83
CA THR A 39 9.76 10.11 -4.84
C THR A 39 9.95 11.41 -5.62
N LYS A 40 10.30 12.52 -4.96
CA LYS A 40 10.61 13.78 -5.66
C LYS A 40 11.81 13.66 -6.59
N TYR A 41 12.85 12.94 -6.16
CA TYR A 41 14.03 12.70 -6.98
C TYR A 41 13.71 11.88 -8.22
N LEU A 42 12.96 10.78 -8.07
CA LEU A 42 12.54 9.96 -9.20
C LEU A 42 11.71 10.78 -10.21
N LYS A 43 10.77 11.59 -9.73
CA LYS A 43 9.97 12.49 -10.60
C LYS A 43 10.84 13.50 -11.35
N LEU A 44 11.84 14.10 -10.68
CA LEU A 44 12.77 15.03 -11.31
C LEU A 44 13.58 14.36 -12.43
N HIS A 45 13.82 13.05 -12.33
CA HIS A 45 14.54 12.24 -13.32
C HIS A 45 13.60 11.53 -14.31
N GLY A 46 12.37 12.03 -14.49
CA GLY A 46 11.45 11.55 -15.53
C GLY A 46 10.65 10.29 -15.18
N VAL A 47 10.81 9.73 -13.98
CA VAL A 47 10.04 8.57 -13.55
C VAL A 47 8.63 8.99 -13.18
N LYS A 48 7.63 8.47 -13.92
CA LYS A 48 6.23 8.58 -13.53
C LYS A 48 6.02 7.82 -12.23
N CYS A 49 5.65 8.56 -11.19
CA CYS A 49 5.29 7.98 -9.89
C CYS A 49 3.83 8.34 -9.60
N MET A 50 3.08 7.40 -9.04
CA MET A 50 1.72 7.64 -8.56
C MET A 50 1.62 8.92 -7.71
N ASP A 51 0.75 9.85 -8.14
CA ASP A 51 0.42 11.04 -7.36
C ASP A 51 -0.64 10.71 -6.30
N LEU A 52 -0.32 10.98 -5.04
CA LEU A 52 -1.22 10.77 -3.90
C LEU A 52 -2.32 11.84 -3.76
N ALA A 53 -2.41 12.78 -4.70
CA ALA A 53 -3.24 13.95 -4.55
C ALA A 53 -4.67 13.73 -5.06
N SER A 54 -5.58 13.64 -4.11
CA SER A 54 -7.01 13.85 -4.35
C SER A 54 -7.51 14.93 -3.41
N ALA A 55 -8.42 15.78 -3.88
CA ALA A 55 -8.96 16.89 -3.09
C ALA A 55 -9.50 16.41 -1.74
N ILE A 56 -9.13 17.12 -0.68
CA ILE A 56 -9.61 16.88 0.69
C ILE A 56 -10.98 17.57 0.83
N ASP A 57 -11.98 16.82 1.30
CA ASP A 57 -13.26 17.39 1.72
C ASP A 57 -13.09 17.99 3.12
N ILE A 58 -12.92 19.31 3.19
CA ILE A 58 -12.64 20.03 4.44
C ILE A 58 -13.74 19.77 5.48
N ARG A 59 -15.02 19.81 5.06
CA ARG A 59 -16.15 19.64 5.97
C ARG A 59 -16.15 18.25 6.58
N LYS A 60 -16.01 17.20 5.75
CA LYS A 60 -15.95 15.82 6.28
C LYS A 60 -14.70 15.59 7.12
N THR A 61 -13.58 16.20 6.75
CA THR A 61 -12.34 16.14 7.53
C THR A 61 -12.52 16.72 8.92
N LEU A 62 -13.23 17.86 9.07
CA LEU A 62 -13.53 18.45 10.37
C LEU A 62 -14.43 17.54 11.22
N ILE A 63 -15.44 16.91 10.63
CA ILE A 63 -16.31 15.95 11.33
C ILE A 63 -15.49 14.74 11.81
N SER A 64 -14.66 14.16 10.95
CA SER A 64 -13.77 13.04 11.30
C SER A 64 -12.77 13.44 12.39
N ALA A 65 -12.20 14.65 12.32
CA ALA A 65 -11.32 15.17 13.36
C ALA A 65 -12.04 15.27 14.71
N PHE A 66 -13.28 15.76 14.75
CA PHE A 66 -14.07 15.81 15.98
C PHE A 66 -14.36 14.41 16.54
N MET A 67 -14.76 13.47 15.69
CA MET A 67 -14.96 12.07 16.10
C MET A 67 -13.67 11.45 16.65
N SER A 68 -12.54 11.74 16.01
CA SER A 68 -11.22 11.31 16.45
C SER A 68 -10.83 11.91 17.81
N ILE A 69 -11.14 13.18 18.08
CA ILE A 69 -10.99 13.80 19.41
C ILE A 69 -11.77 13.00 20.45
N CYS A 70 -13.03 12.66 20.17
CA CYS A 70 -13.85 11.89 21.11
C CYS A 70 -13.26 10.50 21.39
N HIS A 71 -12.82 9.79 20.34
CA HIS A 71 -12.24 8.44 20.47
C HIS A 71 -10.92 8.47 21.25
N VAL A 72 -9.99 9.36 20.88
CA VAL A 72 -8.71 9.50 21.56
C VAL A 72 -8.91 9.96 23.01
N SER A 73 -9.77 10.94 23.26
CA SER A 73 -10.07 11.39 24.63
C SER A 73 -10.67 10.27 25.48
N LYS A 74 -11.62 9.50 24.92
CA LYS A 74 -12.18 8.34 25.62
C LYS A 74 -11.09 7.31 25.96
N LEU A 75 -10.15 7.07 25.05
CA LEU A 75 -9.01 6.18 25.29
C LEU A 75 -8.07 6.70 26.38
N LEU A 76 -7.89 8.03 26.47
CA LEU A 76 -7.07 8.68 27.49
C LEU A 76 -7.67 8.59 28.89
N PHE A 77 -8.97 8.84 29.02
CA PHE A 77 -9.67 8.84 30.32
C PHE A 77 -10.12 7.44 30.76
N PHE A 78 -10.44 6.57 29.81
CA PHE A 78 -10.93 5.20 30.07
C PHE A 78 -10.13 4.17 29.24
N PRO A 79 -8.83 4.01 29.52
CA PRO A 79 -7.98 3.11 28.75
C PRO A 79 -8.44 1.67 28.91
N ARG A 80 -8.67 1.00 27.78
CA ARG A 80 -8.88 -0.45 27.74
C ARG A 80 -7.55 -1.11 27.47
N CYS A 81 -7.07 -1.94 28.40
CA CYS A 81 -5.83 -2.67 28.21
C CYS A 81 -6.00 -3.68 27.07
N ARG A 82 -5.16 -3.55 26.05
CA ARG A 82 -5.20 -4.34 24.82
C ARG A 82 -3.78 -4.60 24.34
N SER A 83 -3.40 -5.87 24.24
CA SER A 83 -2.02 -6.25 23.91
C SER A 83 -1.70 -6.02 22.43
N ASN A 84 -2.70 -6.14 21.56
CA ASN A 84 -2.51 -6.10 20.12
C ASN A 84 -3.11 -4.84 19.51
N VAL A 85 -2.30 -4.11 18.76
CA VAL A 85 -2.69 -2.92 18.01
C VAL A 85 -2.63 -3.21 16.53
N PHE A 86 -3.70 -2.90 15.80
CA PHE A 86 -3.70 -2.93 14.34
C PHE A 86 -3.77 -1.51 13.80
N ILE A 87 -2.95 -1.19 12.81
CA ILE A 87 -3.06 0.04 12.02
C ILE A 87 -3.83 -0.32 10.76
N ALA A 88 -5.06 0.19 10.65
CA ALA A 88 -5.92 -0.10 9.50
C ALA A 88 -5.35 0.50 8.22
N PHE A 89 -5.55 -0.20 7.11
CA PHE A 89 -5.29 0.35 5.79
C PHE A 89 -6.33 1.43 5.46
N SER A 90 -5.90 2.51 4.82
CA SER A 90 -6.79 3.63 4.51
C SER A 90 -7.95 3.25 3.56
N ARG A 91 -7.77 2.23 2.71
CA ARG A 91 -8.82 1.76 1.80
C ARG A 91 -9.62 0.63 2.44
N ILE A 92 -10.84 0.97 2.83
CA ILE A 92 -11.85 0.03 3.30
C ILE A 92 -12.87 -0.25 2.20
N ASP A 93 -13.28 -1.51 2.09
CA ASP A 93 -14.16 -2.03 1.07
C ASP A 93 -15.54 -2.31 1.66
N ARG A 94 -16.60 -2.04 0.88
CA ARG A 94 -17.96 -2.37 1.31
C ARG A 94 -18.23 -3.84 1.08
N ILE A 95 -18.60 -4.54 2.14
CA ILE A 95 -18.91 -5.95 2.18
C ILE A 95 -20.29 -6.12 2.84
N GLY A 96 -21.31 -6.41 2.03
CA GLY A 96 -22.71 -6.44 2.48
C GLY A 96 -23.15 -5.10 3.08
N SER A 97 -23.57 -5.15 4.35
CA SER A 97 -23.99 -3.96 5.12
C SER A 97 -22.86 -3.21 5.80
N TYR A 98 -21.62 -3.73 5.81
CA TYR A 98 -20.50 -3.17 6.55
C TYR A 98 -19.34 -2.76 5.65
N TYR A 99 -18.43 -1.94 6.19
CA TYR A 99 -17.13 -1.63 5.59
C TYR A 99 -16.04 -2.45 6.30
N CYS A 100 -15.15 -3.06 5.52
CA CYS A 100 -14.11 -4.00 5.93
C CYS A 100 -12.74 -3.55 5.41
N ASP A 101 -11.70 -3.64 6.23
CA ASP A 101 -10.30 -3.57 5.81
C ASP A 101 -9.80 -4.97 5.50
N LYS A 102 -9.53 -5.23 4.21
CA LYS A 102 -9.09 -6.53 3.71
C LYS A 102 -7.78 -7.05 4.32
N PHE A 103 -6.96 -6.17 4.92
CA PHE A 103 -5.67 -6.54 5.51
C PHE A 103 -5.71 -6.72 7.03
N THR A 104 -6.72 -6.17 7.70
CA THR A 104 -6.78 -6.15 9.17
C THR A 104 -7.88 -7.06 9.69
N ASP A 105 -9.11 -6.90 9.20
CA ASP A 105 -10.27 -7.58 9.80
C ASP A 105 -10.23 -9.11 9.61
N PRO A 106 -9.86 -9.66 8.44
CA PRO A 106 -9.76 -11.11 8.28
C PRO A 106 -8.74 -11.77 9.21
N PHE A 107 -7.63 -11.08 9.51
CA PHE A 107 -6.65 -11.59 10.48
C PHE A 107 -7.23 -11.65 11.89
N ILE A 108 -8.03 -10.65 12.27
CA ILE A 108 -8.70 -10.63 13.58
C ILE A 108 -9.70 -11.78 13.65
N ASP A 109 -10.59 -11.90 12.67
CA ASP A 109 -11.68 -12.88 12.69
C ASP A 109 -11.22 -14.34 12.60
N TYR A 110 -10.20 -14.62 11.81
CA TYR A 110 -9.68 -15.98 11.67
C TYR A 110 -8.61 -16.36 12.70
N SER A 111 -8.22 -15.43 13.57
CA SER A 111 -7.29 -15.70 14.68
C SER A 111 -8.00 -15.99 16.00
N ASN A 112 -7.24 -16.37 17.03
CA ASN A 112 -7.71 -16.57 18.40
C ASN A 112 -7.48 -15.33 19.27
N ILE A 113 -7.40 -14.13 18.67
CA ILE A 113 -7.13 -12.87 19.38
C ILE A 113 -8.30 -12.43 20.28
N GLY A 114 -9.51 -12.97 20.05
CA GLY A 114 -10.69 -12.70 20.85
C GLY A 114 -10.99 -11.20 20.90
N SER A 115 -11.12 -10.64 22.10
CA SER A 115 -11.37 -9.20 22.30
C SER A 115 -10.10 -8.39 22.61
N ASP A 116 -8.92 -9.00 22.59
CA ASP A 116 -7.64 -8.38 22.98
C ASP A 116 -6.97 -7.62 21.82
N TYR A 117 -7.73 -6.71 21.20
CA TYR A 117 -7.23 -5.84 20.14
C TYR A 117 -7.88 -4.46 20.13
N ILE A 118 -7.16 -3.49 19.57
CA ILE A 118 -7.65 -2.17 19.13
C ILE A 118 -7.17 -1.91 17.71
N ILE A 119 -8.02 -1.27 16.91
CA ILE A 119 -7.68 -0.84 15.55
C ILE A 119 -7.57 0.69 15.55
N PHE A 120 -6.42 1.23 15.16
CA PHE A 120 -6.26 2.65 14.84
C PHE A 120 -6.57 2.85 13.36
N GLU A 121 -7.52 3.73 13.05
CA GLU A 121 -7.92 4.00 11.68
C GLU A 121 -7.73 5.49 11.33
N HIS A 122 -7.09 5.72 10.17
CA HIS A 122 -6.98 7.02 9.54
C HIS A 122 -7.99 7.14 8.40
N GLY A 123 -8.76 8.23 8.40
CA GLY A 123 -9.77 8.46 7.37
C GLY A 123 -9.12 8.72 6.01
N ARG A 124 -9.49 7.94 4.99
CA ARG A 124 -9.07 8.24 3.62
C ARG A 124 -9.69 9.56 3.18
N ARG A 125 -8.83 10.54 2.84
CA ARG A 125 -9.26 11.92 2.52
C ARG A 125 -10.05 12.58 3.67
N GLY A 126 -9.76 12.19 4.92
CA GLY A 126 -10.47 12.69 6.10
C GLY A 126 -11.90 12.16 6.24
N VAL A 127 -12.23 11.02 5.62
CA VAL A 127 -13.55 10.39 5.73
C VAL A 127 -13.42 8.96 6.24
N HIS A 128 -14.23 8.60 7.24
CA HIS A 128 -14.43 7.23 7.68
C HIS A 128 -15.73 6.66 7.11
N SER A 129 -15.67 5.49 6.50
CA SER A 129 -16.87 4.82 5.99
C SER A 129 -17.56 4.05 7.11
N ARG A 130 -18.90 4.07 7.12
CA ARG A 130 -19.73 3.48 8.19
C ARG A 130 -20.96 2.78 7.60
N PRO A 131 -21.46 1.70 8.23
CA PRO A 131 -20.98 1.10 9.48
C PRO A 131 -19.70 0.26 9.24
N ARG A 132 -18.74 0.35 10.17
CA ARG A 132 -17.43 -0.30 10.06
C ARG A 132 -17.42 -1.60 10.85
N LEU A 133 -16.92 -2.69 10.24
CA LEU A 133 -16.71 -3.95 10.93
C LEU A 133 -15.77 -3.73 12.14
N HIS A 134 -16.03 -4.43 13.25
CA HIS A 134 -15.35 -4.19 14.54
C HIS A 134 -15.44 -2.75 15.08
N GLY A 135 -16.47 -1.97 14.72
CA GLY A 135 -16.59 -0.56 15.12
C GLY A 135 -16.41 -0.26 16.61
N ASN A 136 -16.72 -1.20 17.51
CA ASN A 136 -16.54 -1.06 18.95
C ASN A 136 -15.07 -1.13 19.43
N HIS A 137 -14.15 -1.56 18.56
CA HIS A 137 -12.71 -1.68 18.79
C HIS A 137 -11.89 -0.63 18.01
N ILE A 138 -12.55 0.26 17.26
CA ILE A 138 -11.89 1.24 16.40
C ILE A 138 -11.68 2.58 17.11
N ILE A 139 -10.45 3.09 17.00
CA ILE A 139 -10.04 4.41 17.42
C ILE A 139 -9.70 5.21 16.16
N TYR A 140 -10.55 6.18 15.82
CA TYR A 140 -10.21 7.15 14.78
C TYR A 140 -9.10 8.05 15.29
N SER A 141 -7.98 8.12 14.58
CA SER A 141 -6.73 8.71 15.08
C SER A 141 -6.22 9.91 14.29
N ASP A 142 -7.03 10.45 13.37
CA ASP A 142 -6.68 11.63 12.55
C ASP A 142 -6.25 12.84 13.39
N ILE A 143 -6.80 13.01 14.59
CA ILE A 143 -6.46 14.13 15.47
C ILE A 143 -4.97 14.14 15.83
N ILE A 144 -4.32 12.97 15.92
CA ILE A 144 -2.89 12.86 16.24
C ILE A 144 -2.07 13.59 15.18
N THR A 145 -2.33 13.29 13.92
CA THR A 145 -1.64 13.89 12.77
C THR A 145 -2.03 15.36 12.58
N ILE A 146 -3.31 15.70 12.76
CA ILE A 146 -3.79 17.08 12.61
C ILE A 146 -3.13 17.99 13.66
N THR A 147 -3.16 17.61 14.93
CA THR A 147 -2.56 18.40 16.01
C THR A 147 -1.05 18.50 15.86
N ALA A 148 -0.36 17.41 15.53
CA ALA A 148 1.07 17.41 15.27
C ALA A 148 1.46 18.40 14.16
N ARG A 149 0.71 18.40 13.05
CA ARG A 149 0.93 19.34 11.93
C ARG A 149 0.70 20.80 12.35
N LEU A 150 -0.39 21.10 13.05
CA LEU A 150 -0.69 22.46 13.52
C LEU A 150 0.39 22.98 14.47
N ILE A 151 0.80 22.16 15.45
CA ILE A 151 1.88 22.51 16.38
C ILE A 151 3.20 22.69 15.62
N SER A 152 3.47 21.86 14.60
CA SER A 152 4.70 21.95 13.82
C SER A 152 4.85 23.28 13.06
N ILE A 153 3.72 23.84 12.58
CA ILE A 153 3.72 25.13 11.88
C ILE A 153 4.20 26.23 12.83
N LEU A 154 3.68 26.25 14.06
CA LEU A 154 3.96 27.24 15.08
C LEU A 154 5.37 27.07 15.68
N LEU A 155 5.76 25.85 16.02
CA LEU A 155 6.99 25.57 16.78
C LEU A 155 8.20 25.22 15.92
N SER A 156 8.07 25.13 14.60
CA SER A 156 9.20 24.83 13.72
C SER A 156 10.41 25.79 13.84
N PRO A 157 10.26 27.13 14.06
CA PRO A 157 11.41 28.00 14.28
C PRO A 157 12.19 27.64 15.55
N PHE A 158 11.48 27.37 16.64
CA PHE A 158 12.10 26.95 17.90
C PHE A 158 12.77 25.59 17.79
N PHE A 159 12.13 24.64 17.09
CA PHE A 159 12.71 23.33 16.80
C PHE A 159 14.02 23.46 16.00
N LYS A 160 14.04 24.32 14.97
CA LYS A 160 15.25 24.62 14.19
C LYS A 160 16.37 25.20 15.04
N TYR A 161 16.05 26.13 15.94
CA TYR A 161 17.03 26.72 16.85
C TYR A 161 17.59 25.68 17.82
N LYS A 162 16.71 24.89 18.44
CA LYS A 162 17.08 23.88 19.44
C LYS A 162 17.97 22.76 18.89
N TYR A 163 17.71 22.32 17.66
CA TYR A 163 18.41 21.20 17.00
C TYR A 163 19.21 21.67 15.80
N LYS A 164 19.81 22.87 15.90
CA LYS A 164 20.53 23.51 14.79
C LYS A 164 21.64 22.62 14.25
N VAL A 165 22.42 21.98 15.12
CA VAL A 165 23.57 21.16 14.73
C VAL A 165 23.11 19.96 13.92
N GLU A 166 22.16 19.18 14.43
CA GLU A 166 21.64 17.98 13.79
C GLU A 166 20.96 18.31 12.45
N LEU A 167 20.20 19.40 12.40
CA LEU A 167 19.52 19.83 11.18
C LEU A 167 20.49 20.39 10.13
N THR A 168 21.54 21.12 10.53
CA THR A 168 22.59 21.57 9.59
C THR A 168 23.31 20.37 8.96
N LEU A 169 23.64 19.35 9.77
CA LEU A 169 24.22 18.10 9.25
C LEU A 169 23.25 17.40 8.29
N LEU A 170 21.98 17.28 8.68
CA LEU A 170 20.96 16.67 7.84
C LEU A 170 20.85 17.39 6.49
N PHE A 171 20.69 18.71 6.50
CA PHE A 171 20.52 19.49 5.27
C PHE A 171 21.77 19.45 4.39
N SER A 172 22.97 19.48 4.96
CA SER A 172 24.22 19.29 4.22
C SER A 172 24.21 17.96 3.45
N SER A 173 23.94 16.84 4.13
CA SER A 173 23.84 15.53 3.48
C SER A 173 22.74 15.48 2.43
N LEU A 174 21.56 16.05 2.73
CA LEU A 174 20.44 16.08 1.81
C LEU A 174 20.76 16.84 0.52
N TYR A 175 21.43 18.00 0.61
CA TYR A 175 21.84 18.76 -0.58
C TYR A 175 22.83 17.96 -1.44
N SER A 176 23.76 17.23 -0.84
CA SER A 176 24.72 16.39 -1.57
C SER A 176 24.05 15.18 -2.25
N ILE A 177 23.04 14.58 -1.62
CA ILE A 177 22.36 13.40 -2.16
C ILE A 177 21.35 13.79 -3.26
N TYR A 178 20.52 14.80 -2.99
CA TYR A 178 19.32 15.09 -3.77
C TYR A 178 19.38 16.36 -4.61
N GLY A 179 20.32 17.28 -4.33
CA GLY A 179 20.36 18.59 -4.98
C GLY A 179 19.43 19.62 -4.33
N LYS A 180 19.69 20.91 -4.58
CA LYS A 180 18.95 22.03 -3.96
C LYS A 180 17.53 22.18 -4.48
N GLU A 181 17.27 21.64 -5.66
CA GLU A 181 16.01 21.72 -6.38
C GLU A 181 14.90 20.92 -5.66
N ILE A 182 15.29 19.86 -4.95
CA ILE A 182 14.38 18.96 -4.22
C ILE A 182 14.18 19.42 -2.78
N ILE A 183 15.21 20.01 -2.17
CA ILE A 183 15.26 20.24 -0.73
C ILE A 183 14.58 21.54 -0.34
N ASN A 184 13.48 21.41 0.40
CA ASN A 184 12.79 22.53 1.06
C ASN A 184 12.95 22.43 2.58
N GLU A 185 13.96 23.11 3.14
CA GLU A 185 14.29 23.00 4.57
C GLU A 185 13.14 23.38 5.51
N LYS A 186 12.31 24.35 5.11
CA LYS A 186 11.16 24.80 5.92
C LYS A 186 10.11 23.70 6.01
N GLN A 187 9.77 23.09 4.87
CA GLN A 187 8.83 21.98 4.82
C GLN A 187 9.38 20.73 5.50
N ILE A 188 10.66 20.41 5.29
CA ILE A 188 11.32 19.26 5.93
C ILE A 188 11.31 19.42 7.44
N ALA A 189 11.75 20.55 7.99
CA ALA A 189 11.76 20.77 9.43
C ALA A 189 10.37 20.69 10.06
N ARG A 190 9.34 21.19 9.38
CA ARG A 190 7.93 21.04 9.81
C ARG A 190 7.49 19.58 9.80
N SER A 191 7.81 18.85 8.74
CA SER A 191 7.46 17.43 8.60
C SER A 191 8.15 16.59 9.68
N LEU A 192 9.45 16.79 9.90
CA LEU A 192 10.20 16.15 10.98
C LEU A 192 9.59 16.43 12.35
N LEU A 193 9.30 17.70 12.66
CA LEU A 193 8.67 18.07 13.93
C LEU A 193 7.28 17.43 14.08
N SER A 194 6.47 17.43 13.03
CA SER A 194 5.18 16.75 13.01
C SER A 194 5.32 15.26 13.31
N SER A 195 6.21 14.55 12.62
CA SER A 195 6.43 13.11 12.82
C SER A 195 6.95 12.78 14.23
N LEU A 196 7.87 13.59 14.77
CA LEU A 196 8.34 13.45 16.16
C LEU A 196 7.23 13.70 17.18
N LEU A 197 6.30 14.62 16.92
CA LEU A 197 5.14 14.87 17.78
C LEU A 197 4.12 13.73 17.69
N SER A 198 3.82 13.22 16.49
CA SER A 198 2.95 12.05 16.29
C SER A 198 3.52 10.82 16.99
N THR A 199 4.82 10.55 16.83
CA THR A 199 5.54 9.47 17.52
C THR A 199 5.35 9.55 19.04
N LYS A 200 5.50 10.75 19.62
CA LYS A 200 5.29 10.94 21.08
C LYS A 200 3.85 10.67 21.51
N GLN A 201 2.88 11.12 20.72
CA GLN A 201 1.46 10.90 21.00
C GLN A 201 1.12 9.40 20.92
N TYR A 202 1.57 8.69 19.88
CA TYR A 202 1.39 7.24 19.77
C TYR A 202 2.06 6.49 20.91
N LYS A 203 3.30 6.84 21.25
CA LYS A 203 3.99 6.24 22.40
C LYS A 203 3.18 6.40 23.67
N PHE A 204 2.61 7.58 23.90
CA PHE A 204 1.77 7.81 25.07
C PHE A 204 0.52 6.94 25.05
N LEU A 205 -0.20 6.87 23.92
CA LEU A 205 -1.42 6.08 23.77
C LEU A 205 -1.15 4.57 23.90
N PHE A 206 -0.13 4.05 23.22
CA PHE A 206 0.28 2.65 23.30
C PHE A 206 0.67 2.25 24.73
N GLY A 207 1.41 3.11 25.43
CA GLY A 207 1.72 2.90 26.85
C GLY A 207 0.48 2.89 27.74
N LYS A 208 -0.50 3.77 27.49
CA LYS A 208 -1.76 3.81 28.24
C LYS A 208 -2.62 2.56 28.07
N ILE A 209 -2.68 2.00 26.86
CA ILE A 209 -3.41 0.75 26.59
C ILE A 209 -2.58 -0.50 26.89
N ARG A 210 -1.33 -0.35 27.37
CA ARG A 210 -0.39 -1.44 27.66
C ARG A 210 -0.20 -2.37 26.46
N ALA A 211 -0.12 -1.79 25.26
CA ALA A 211 0.13 -2.54 24.04
C ALA A 211 1.49 -3.24 24.10
N ARG A 212 1.55 -4.44 23.50
CA ARG A 212 2.77 -5.25 23.39
C ARG A 212 3.16 -5.48 21.93
N ARG A 213 2.20 -5.40 21.01
CA ARG A 213 2.39 -5.71 19.58
C ARG A 213 1.66 -4.71 18.70
N ILE A 214 2.25 -4.43 17.54
CA ILE A 214 1.64 -3.61 16.49
C ILE A 214 1.70 -4.34 15.16
N PHE A 215 0.58 -4.38 14.43
CA PHE A 215 0.43 -4.97 13.11
C PHE A 215 0.01 -3.89 12.12
N ALA A 216 0.69 -3.79 10.97
CA ALA A 216 0.36 -2.78 9.97
C ALA A 216 0.63 -3.27 8.54
N PRO A 217 -0.27 -3.05 7.57
CA PRO A 217 -0.10 -3.48 6.18
C PRO A 217 0.92 -2.67 5.38
N VAL A 218 1.26 -1.46 5.83
CA VAL A 218 2.33 -0.64 5.26
C VAL A 218 3.14 -0.10 6.42
N ARG A 219 4.47 -0.12 6.31
CA ARG A 219 5.41 0.40 7.31
C ARG A 219 5.03 1.80 7.82
N PRO A 220 4.41 1.91 9.01
CA PRO A 220 3.96 3.18 9.57
C PRO A 220 5.07 3.74 10.46
N VAL A 221 5.90 4.62 9.91
CA VAL A 221 7.18 5.03 10.50
C VAL A 221 7.00 5.58 11.92
N GLU A 222 6.08 6.52 12.13
CA GLU A 222 5.83 7.14 13.43
C GLU A 222 5.35 6.14 14.49
N GLU A 223 4.42 5.25 14.12
CA GLU A 223 3.84 4.24 14.98
C GLU A 223 4.87 3.16 15.34
N PHE A 224 5.71 2.74 14.40
CA PHE A 224 6.80 1.78 14.66
C PHE A 224 7.87 2.38 15.57
N VAL A 225 8.30 3.62 15.34
CA VAL A 225 9.23 4.29 16.26
C VAL A 225 8.63 4.38 17.67
N ALA A 226 7.34 4.73 17.78
CA ALA A 226 6.64 4.79 19.06
C ALA A 226 6.60 3.42 19.78
N ALA A 227 6.27 2.37 19.03
CA ALA A 227 6.23 0.99 19.51
C ALA A 227 7.60 0.50 19.99
N ARG A 228 8.66 0.74 19.20
CA ARG A 228 10.06 0.42 19.56
C ARG A 228 10.50 1.08 20.86
N GLN A 229 10.11 2.33 21.07
CA GLN A 229 10.41 3.05 22.32
C GLN A 229 9.68 2.51 23.56
N LEU A 230 8.73 1.59 23.39
CA LEU A 230 8.02 0.87 24.44
C LEU A 230 8.40 -0.62 24.48
N ASN A 231 9.40 -1.05 23.71
CA ASN A 231 9.77 -2.46 23.53
C ASN A 231 8.60 -3.32 23.02
N MET A 232 7.68 -2.73 22.25
CA MET A 232 6.65 -3.49 21.56
C MET A 232 7.24 -4.19 20.34
N ARG A 233 6.63 -5.33 19.99
CA ARG A 233 6.97 -6.10 18.80
C ARG A 233 6.24 -5.54 17.58
N CYS A 234 6.96 -5.31 16.49
CA CYS A 234 6.45 -4.68 15.27
C CYS A 234 6.29 -5.70 14.14
N TYR A 235 5.10 -5.79 13.57
CA TYR A 235 4.77 -6.67 12.47
C TYR A 235 4.31 -5.85 11.27
N GLU A 236 4.98 -6.04 10.14
CA GLU A 236 4.51 -5.51 8.85
C GLU A 236 3.79 -6.62 8.09
N MET A 237 2.54 -6.40 7.71
CA MET A 237 1.76 -7.33 6.88
C MET A 237 1.94 -6.94 5.42
N GLN A 238 1.99 -7.91 4.53
CA GLN A 238 2.04 -7.61 3.11
C GLN A 238 0.79 -6.84 2.64
N HIS A 239 0.96 -5.78 1.85
CA HIS A 239 -0.16 -5.05 1.22
C HIS A 239 -0.24 -5.24 -0.30
N GLY A 240 0.80 -5.82 -0.90
CA GLY A 240 0.89 -6.06 -2.32
C GLY A 240 2.18 -6.78 -2.70
N ILE A 241 2.35 -6.96 -4.00
CA ILE A 241 3.51 -7.63 -4.58
C ILE A 241 4.59 -6.61 -4.90
N THR A 242 5.81 -6.90 -4.45
CA THR A 242 6.98 -6.05 -4.66
C THR A 242 7.94 -6.76 -5.61
N TYR A 243 8.16 -6.22 -6.80
CA TYR A 243 8.99 -6.85 -7.83
C TYR A 243 10.49 -6.55 -7.72
N GLY A 244 10.89 -5.59 -6.89
CA GLY A 244 12.27 -5.10 -6.87
C GLY A 244 12.46 -3.94 -5.91
N GLU A 245 13.40 -3.06 -6.26
CA GLU A 245 13.73 -1.90 -5.43
C GLU A 245 12.54 -0.93 -5.33
N THR A 246 12.28 -0.41 -4.14
CA THR A 246 11.22 0.56 -3.90
C THR A 246 11.68 1.73 -3.03
N VAL A 247 10.99 2.86 -3.16
CA VAL A 247 11.26 4.03 -2.31
C VAL A 247 11.12 3.74 -0.81
N ILE A 248 10.34 2.72 -0.42
CA ILE A 248 10.06 2.35 0.97
C ILE A 248 11.12 1.41 1.52
N TYR A 249 11.41 0.32 0.80
CA TYR A 249 12.16 -0.81 1.34
C TYR A 249 13.65 -0.81 0.99
N SER A 250 14.05 -0.12 -0.10
CA SER A 250 15.43 -0.13 -0.57
C SER A 250 16.40 0.58 0.37
N GLY A 251 17.64 0.07 0.40
CA GLY A 251 18.76 0.67 1.10
C GLY A 251 18.89 0.20 2.55
N TYR A 252 19.40 1.09 3.41
CA TYR A 252 19.74 0.75 4.79
C TYR A 252 18.51 0.39 5.63
N SER A 253 18.63 -0.71 6.38
CA SER A 253 17.61 -1.16 7.34
C SER A 253 17.85 -0.52 8.71
N GLU A 254 17.04 0.49 9.03
CA GLU A 254 17.09 1.16 10.32
C GLU A 254 16.23 0.44 11.36
N LYS A 255 16.88 -0.03 12.44
CA LYS A 255 16.25 -0.83 13.50
C LYS A 255 14.99 -0.19 14.12
N MET A 256 14.96 1.14 14.23
CA MET A 256 13.79 1.85 14.80
C MET A 256 12.54 1.79 13.91
N ILE A 257 12.68 1.51 12.62
CA ILE A 257 11.57 1.52 11.64
C ILE A 257 11.39 0.18 10.93
N THR A 258 12.39 -0.69 10.95
CA THR A 258 12.29 -2.04 10.42
C THR A 258 11.42 -2.89 11.37
N PRO A 259 10.41 -3.61 10.86
CA PRO A 259 9.62 -4.51 11.69
C PRO A 259 10.48 -5.60 12.30
N ASP A 260 10.00 -6.22 13.38
CA ASP A 260 10.61 -7.45 13.89
C ASP A 260 10.34 -8.60 12.93
N PHE A 261 9.14 -8.64 12.35
CA PHE A 261 8.72 -9.68 11.42
C PHE A 261 7.91 -9.10 10.27
N PHE A 262 8.11 -9.64 9.07
CA PHE A 262 7.29 -9.38 7.90
C PHE A 262 6.37 -10.58 7.66
N LEU A 263 5.07 -10.33 7.53
CA LEU A 263 4.04 -11.34 7.35
C LEU A 263 3.64 -11.39 5.88
N ALA A 264 4.29 -12.29 5.14
CA ALA A 264 4.03 -12.56 3.74
C ALA A 264 2.77 -13.41 3.55
N PHE A 265 2.12 -13.24 2.42
CA PHE A 265 0.87 -13.93 2.08
C PHE A 265 1.10 -15.14 1.18
N GLY A 266 2.32 -15.36 0.70
CA GLY A 266 2.71 -16.54 -0.06
C GLY A 266 4.22 -16.78 -0.07
N ASP A 267 4.64 -17.90 -0.65
CA ASP A 267 6.05 -18.29 -0.71
C ASP A 267 6.80 -17.66 -1.91
N ASN A 268 6.07 -17.02 -2.82
CA ASN A 268 6.63 -16.48 -4.07
C ASN A 268 7.16 -15.06 -3.94
N ASP A 269 6.99 -14.42 -2.79
CA ASP A 269 7.47 -13.06 -2.57
C ASP A 269 9.00 -13.03 -2.51
N PRO A 270 9.66 -12.13 -3.25
CA PRO A 270 11.10 -12.02 -3.23
C PRO A 270 11.56 -11.57 -1.84
N LYS A 271 12.30 -12.42 -1.13
CA LYS A 271 12.65 -12.19 0.28
C LYS A 271 13.62 -11.04 0.49
N ASN A 272 14.39 -10.68 -0.53
CA ASN A 272 15.44 -9.67 -0.46
C ASN A 272 14.96 -8.23 -0.67
N VAL A 273 13.67 -7.97 -0.95
CA VAL A 273 13.18 -6.62 -1.31
C VAL A 273 12.51 -5.85 -0.17
N TYR A 274 12.27 -6.47 1.00
CA TYR A 274 11.52 -5.85 2.10
C TYR A 274 12.40 -5.09 3.12
N GLY A 275 13.72 -5.08 2.92
CA GLY A 275 14.67 -4.41 3.80
C GLY A 275 14.74 -5.05 5.19
N ILE A 276 14.54 -6.37 5.28
CA ILE A 276 14.62 -7.19 6.50
C ILE A 276 15.31 -8.53 6.17
N GLU A 277 15.94 -9.16 7.17
CA GLU A 277 16.53 -10.49 7.06
C GLU A 277 15.48 -11.57 6.71
N GLU A 278 15.87 -12.54 5.87
CA GLU A 278 14.92 -13.52 5.31
C GLU A 278 14.30 -14.45 6.36
N ASP A 279 15.00 -14.72 7.46
CA ASP A 279 14.54 -15.56 8.57
C ASP A 279 13.46 -14.88 9.43
N LYS A 280 13.26 -13.57 9.24
CA LYS A 280 12.19 -12.76 9.87
C LYS A 280 10.97 -12.60 8.96
N ILE A 281 10.95 -13.25 7.80
CA ILE A 281 9.82 -13.24 6.86
C ILE A 281 9.03 -14.53 7.05
N PHE A 282 7.80 -14.40 7.53
CA PHE A 282 6.88 -15.51 7.76
C PHE A 282 5.74 -15.51 6.75
N ASN A 283 5.57 -16.61 6.03
CA ASN A 283 4.36 -16.84 5.24
C ASN A 283 3.20 -17.21 6.18
N VAL A 284 2.31 -16.25 6.40
CA VAL A 284 1.07 -16.42 7.17
C VAL A 284 -0.14 -16.72 6.29
N GLY A 285 0.00 -16.65 4.97
CA GLY A 285 -1.09 -16.79 4.02
C GLY A 285 -2.04 -15.59 3.96
N TRP A 286 -3.04 -15.65 3.07
CA TRP A 286 -3.96 -14.55 2.79
C TRP A 286 -5.40 -14.84 3.30
N PRO A 287 -5.78 -14.42 4.52
CA PRO A 287 -7.09 -14.73 5.11
C PRO A 287 -8.27 -14.10 4.37
N PHE A 288 -8.06 -13.00 3.64
CA PHE A 288 -9.13 -12.36 2.88
C PHE A 288 -9.70 -13.25 1.77
N SER A 289 -8.90 -14.20 1.25
CA SER A 289 -9.38 -15.16 0.25
C SER A 289 -10.57 -15.99 0.76
N GLU A 290 -10.54 -16.39 2.04
CA GLU A 290 -11.60 -17.14 2.71
C GLU A 290 -12.81 -16.25 3.00
N TYR A 291 -12.54 -14.99 3.33
CA TYR A 291 -13.56 -13.97 3.56
C TYR A 291 -14.41 -13.68 2.30
N ASN A 292 -13.80 -13.76 1.12
CA ASN A 292 -14.44 -13.42 -0.15
C ASN A 292 -15.38 -14.50 -0.70
N VAL A 293 -15.36 -15.71 -0.15
CA VAL A 293 -16.23 -16.82 -0.58
C VAL A 293 -17.67 -16.50 -0.18
N GLY A 294 -18.43 -15.91 -1.11
CA GLY A 294 -19.82 -15.50 -0.90
C GLY A 294 -20.17 -14.10 -1.40
N PHE A 295 -19.18 -13.29 -1.79
CA PHE A 295 -19.45 -11.99 -2.45
C PHE A 295 -19.55 -12.17 -3.95
N THR A 296 -20.70 -12.65 -4.41
CA THR A 296 -21.03 -12.67 -5.83
C THR A 296 -21.33 -11.24 -6.28
N TYR A 297 -20.55 -10.75 -7.25
CA TYR A 297 -21.00 -9.63 -8.05
C TYR A 297 -22.29 -10.03 -8.76
N THR A 298 -23.31 -9.18 -8.72
CA THR A 298 -24.63 -9.47 -9.27
C THR A 298 -24.67 -9.49 -10.80
N HIS A 299 -23.54 -9.25 -11.48
CA HIS A 299 -23.44 -9.26 -12.93
C HIS A 299 -22.50 -10.39 -13.37
N GLU A 300 -23.07 -11.42 -13.95
CA GLU A 300 -22.31 -12.52 -14.55
C GLU A 300 -21.76 -12.05 -15.90
N CYS A 301 -20.44 -11.89 -16.00
CA CYS A 301 -19.80 -11.51 -17.26
C CYS A 301 -19.68 -12.74 -18.17
N ASN A 302 -19.74 -12.51 -19.49
CA ASN A 302 -19.60 -13.55 -20.50
C ASN A 302 -18.11 -13.94 -20.66
N LYS A 303 -17.83 -15.15 -21.14
CA LYS A 303 -16.50 -15.61 -21.57
C LYS A 303 -15.83 -14.71 -22.61
N LYS A 304 -16.61 -13.92 -23.36
CA LYS A 304 -16.08 -12.93 -24.31
C LYS A 304 -15.63 -11.63 -23.65
N ASP A 305 -15.93 -11.43 -22.36
CA ASP A 305 -15.58 -10.22 -21.64
C ASP A 305 -14.15 -10.29 -21.12
N VAL A 306 -13.44 -9.18 -21.24
CA VAL A 306 -12.04 -9.03 -20.89
C VAL A 306 -11.90 -7.88 -19.91
N LEU A 307 -11.48 -8.18 -18.69
CA LEU A 307 -11.13 -7.17 -17.71
C LEU A 307 -9.69 -6.70 -17.96
N VAL A 308 -9.49 -5.40 -18.12
CA VAL A 308 -8.17 -4.80 -18.32
C VAL A 308 -7.80 -4.03 -17.08
N ILE A 309 -6.79 -4.47 -16.35
CA ILE A 309 -6.26 -3.76 -15.18
C ILE A 309 -5.30 -2.67 -15.64
N SER A 310 -5.63 -1.42 -15.31
CA SER A 310 -4.80 -0.25 -15.60
C SER A 310 -4.14 0.27 -14.33
N GLU A 311 -3.00 0.94 -14.51
CA GLU A 311 -2.23 1.60 -13.46
C GLU A 311 -1.79 2.99 -13.92
N PRO A 312 -1.66 3.98 -13.01
CA PRO A 312 -1.39 5.38 -13.37
C PRO A 312 -0.14 5.59 -14.22
N GLU A 313 0.88 4.75 -14.04
CA GLU A 313 2.16 4.84 -14.72
C GLU A 313 2.06 4.52 -16.22
N VAL A 314 1.09 3.68 -16.61
CA VAL A 314 0.96 3.11 -17.96
C VAL A 314 -0.41 3.34 -18.63
N SER A 315 -1.24 4.23 -18.09
CA SER A 315 -2.60 4.53 -18.58
C SER A 315 -2.71 4.69 -20.10
N GLU A 316 -1.85 5.52 -20.71
CA GLU A 316 -1.90 5.74 -22.18
C GLU A 316 -1.54 4.49 -22.98
N ALA A 317 -0.55 3.73 -22.52
CA ALA A 317 -0.12 2.50 -23.18
C ALA A 317 -1.23 1.44 -23.10
N ILE A 318 -1.88 1.30 -21.93
CA ILE A 318 -3.04 0.44 -21.75
C ILE A 318 -4.20 0.86 -22.66
N ILE A 319 -4.56 2.16 -22.69
CA ILE A 319 -5.63 2.64 -23.58
C ILE A 319 -5.31 2.35 -25.05
N SER A 320 -4.07 2.61 -25.49
CA SER A 320 -3.63 2.31 -26.87
C SER A 320 -3.75 0.82 -27.20
N ALA A 321 -3.27 -0.04 -26.29
CA ALA A 321 -3.31 -1.49 -26.47
C ALA A 321 -4.76 -1.98 -26.58
N VAL A 322 -5.63 -1.55 -25.67
CA VAL A 322 -7.04 -1.96 -25.66
C VAL A 322 -7.78 -1.49 -26.91
N LEU A 323 -7.56 -0.26 -27.38
CA LEU A 323 -8.19 0.22 -28.62
C LEU A 323 -7.81 -0.65 -29.83
N LYS A 324 -6.54 -1.04 -29.92
CA LYS A 324 -6.06 -1.91 -30.98
C LYS A 324 -6.66 -3.32 -30.88
N LEU A 325 -6.68 -3.91 -29.68
CA LEU A 325 -7.28 -5.23 -29.45
C LEU A 325 -8.79 -5.22 -29.75
N ALA A 326 -9.51 -4.23 -29.25
CA ALA A 326 -10.96 -4.11 -29.40
C ALA A 326 -11.40 -3.91 -30.85
N LYS A 327 -10.59 -3.21 -31.66
CA LYS A 327 -10.84 -3.02 -33.09
C LYS A 327 -10.73 -4.32 -33.88
N VAL A 328 -9.75 -5.18 -33.53
CA VAL A 328 -9.52 -6.47 -34.20
C VAL A 328 -10.50 -7.55 -33.68
N ASN A 329 -11.02 -7.39 -32.46
CA ASN A 329 -11.91 -8.33 -31.80
C ASN A 329 -13.26 -7.66 -31.45
N PRO A 330 -14.08 -7.27 -32.44
CA PRO A 330 -15.32 -6.52 -32.21
C PRO A 330 -16.37 -7.32 -31.43
N GLU A 331 -16.27 -8.64 -31.43
CA GLU A 331 -17.13 -9.57 -30.70
C GLU A 331 -16.85 -9.62 -29.19
N ASN A 332 -15.69 -9.12 -28.76
CA ASN A 332 -15.27 -9.09 -27.37
C ASN A 332 -15.58 -7.74 -26.73
N ARG A 333 -15.92 -7.76 -25.44
CA ARG A 333 -16.16 -6.54 -24.64
C ARG A 333 -15.01 -6.32 -23.67
N PHE A 334 -14.46 -5.12 -23.69
CA PHE A 334 -13.30 -4.74 -22.87
C PHE A 334 -13.73 -3.82 -21.74
N TYR A 335 -13.35 -4.17 -20.52
CA TYR A 335 -13.66 -3.40 -19.32
C TYR A 335 -12.37 -2.87 -18.73
N ILE A 336 -12.05 -1.60 -18.99
CA ILE A 336 -10.86 -0.96 -18.43
C ILE A 336 -11.14 -0.59 -16.99
N ARG A 337 -10.37 -1.19 -16.08
CA ARG A 337 -10.40 -0.96 -14.64
C ARG A 337 -9.29 0.02 -14.27
N PRO A 338 -9.59 1.32 -14.11
CA PRO A 338 -8.59 2.26 -13.62
C PRO A 338 -8.21 1.95 -12.17
N HIS A 339 -6.95 2.17 -11.83
CA HIS A 339 -6.51 2.16 -10.45
C HIS A 339 -7.28 3.22 -9.62
N PRO A 340 -7.49 3.05 -8.31
CA PRO A 340 -8.21 4.04 -7.50
C PRO A 340 -7.57 5.44 -7.42
N HIS A 341 -6.33 5.60 -7.89
CA HIS A 341 -5.63 6.89 -8.02
C HIS A 341 -5.48 7.35 -9.47
N GLU A 342 -6.01 6.58 -10.43
CA GLU A 342 -6.01 6.91 -11.84
C GLU A 342 -7.33 7.62 -12.16
N ASN A 343 -7.22 8.81 -12.75
CA ASN A 343 -8.37 9.54 -13.30
C ASN A 343 -8.06 9.85 -14.76
N TYR A 344 -8.97 9.44 -15.65
CA TYR A 344 -8.82 9.73 -17.07
C TYR A 344 -9.22 11.16 -17.39
N ASN A 345 -8.43 11.82 -18.23
CA ASN A 345 -8.75 13.14 -18.79
C ASN A 345 -9.77 13.02 -19.93
N GLU A 346 -10.29 14.16 -20.41
CA GLU A 346 -11.30 14.18 -21.47
C GLU A 346 -10.84 13.48 -22.75
N ASP A 347 -9.57 13.66 -23.16
CA ASP A 347 -9.06 13.06 -24.38
C ASP A 347 -8.97 11.53 -24.27
N GLN A 348 -8.53 11.02 -23.12
CA GLN A 348 -8.53 9.59 -22.81
C GLN A 348 -9.93 9.02 -22.83
N ILE A 349 -10.89 9.70 -22.20
CA ILE A 349 -12.30 9.28 -22.21
C ILE A 349 -12.87 9.29 -23.64
N ARG A 350 -12.60 10.31 -24.45
CA ARG A 350 -13.00 10.37 -25.86
C ARG A 350 -12.40 9.22 -26.67
N LYS A 351 -11.11 8.92 -26.49
CA LYS A 351 -10.44 7.77 -27.10
C LYS A 351 -11.14 6.47 -26.74
N ILE A 352 -11.38 6.22 -25.45
CA ILE A 352 -12.04 5.01 -24.96
C ILE A 352 -13.44 4.85 -25.57
N HIS A 353 -14.25 5.92 -25.58
CA HIS A 353 -15.60 5.90 -26.14
C HIS A 353 -15.66 5.90 -27.67
N SER A 354 -14.52 5.97 -28.37
CA SER A 354 -14.50 5.84 -29.84
C SER A 354 -14.88 4.45 -30.34
N LEU A 355 -14.82 3.42 -29.47
CA LEU A 355 -15.24 2.06 -29.77
C LEU A 355 -16.36 1.62 -28.82
N PRO A 356 -17.49 1.10 -29.32
CA PRO A 356 -18.66 0.78 -28.50
C PRO A 356 -18.45 -0.46 -27.60
N ASN A 357 -17.45 -1.28 -27.89
CA ASN A 357 -17.13 -2.49 -27.13
C ASN A 357 -16.08 -2.27 -26.03
N ILE A 358 -15.80 -1.01 -25.66
CA ILE A 358 -14.94 -0.66 -24.52
C ILE A 358 -15.76 0.09 -23.48
N THR A 359 -15.61 -0.28 -22.21
CA THR A 359 -16.27 0.38 -21.07
C THR A 359 -15.27 0.63 -19.95
N VAL A 360 -15.37 1.79 -19.29
CA VAL A 360 -14.62 2.06 -18.05
C VAL A 360 -15.39 1.47 -16.87
N GLN A 361 -14.72 0.61 -16.09
CA GLN A 361 -15.28 -0.08 -14.94
C GLN A 361 -15.13 0.77 -13.66
N ASP A 362 -16.15 0.79 -12.78
CA ASP A 362 -16.18 1.60 -11.56
C ASP A 362 -15.10 1.26 -10.51
N ASN A 363 -14.15 2.19 -10.26
CA ASN A 363 -13.07 2.13 -9.25
C ASN A 363 -13.45 2.19 -7.77
N LYS A 364 -14.75 2.19 -7.47
CA LYS A 364 -15.27 2.10 -6.11
C LYS A 364 -15.59 0.68 -5.66
N ILE A 365 -15.82 -0.24 -6.59
CA ILE A 365 -16.11 -1.65 -6.28
C ILE A 365 -14.80 -2.38 -5.95
N ASN A 366 -14.79 -3.17 -4.87
CA ASN A 366 -13.62 -3.95 -4.48
C ASN A 366 -13.14 -4.83 -5.65
N ILE A 367 -11.86 -4.76 -5.96
CA ILE A 367 -11.27 -5.48 -7.10
C ILE A 367 -11.45 -6.98 -6.98
N SER A 368 -11.24 -7.57 -5.81
CA SER A 368 -11.36 -9.01 -5.57
C SER A 368 -12.78 -9.55 -5.84
N VAL A 369 -13.82 -8.72 -5.69
CA VAL A 369 -15.20 -9.05 -6.12
C VAL A 369 -15.34 -8.99 -7.65
N VAL A 370 -14.77 -7.97 -8.28
CA VAL A 370 -14.80 -7.83 -9.75
C VAL A 370 -14.07 -8.98 -10.42
N LEU A 371 -12.88 -9.37 -9.93
CA LEU A 371 -12.09 -10.48 -10.46
C LEU A 371 -12.86 -11.82 -10.45
N GLN A 372 -13.84 -11.99 -9.55
CA GLN A 372 -14.66 -13.21 -9.53
C GLN A 372 -15.64 -13.29 -10.71
N SER A 373 -15.94 -12.16 -11.35
CA SER A 373 -16.94 -12.06 -12.41
C SER A 373 -16.34 -12.32 -13.79
N PHE A 374 -15.03 -12.13 -13.95
CA PHE A 374 -14.34 -12.23 -15.24
C PHE A 374 -13.53 -13.52 -15.34
N GLU A 375 -13.62 -14.18 -16.50
CA GLU A 375 -12.74 -15.30 -16.84
C GLU A 375 -11.39 -14.81 -17.38
N ASN A 376 -11.42 -13.81 -18.26
CA ASN A 376 -10.25 -13.28 -18.96
C ASN A 376 -9.83 -11.93 -18.37
N ILE A 377 -8.59 -11.85 -17.92
CA ILE A 377 -8.04 -10.68 -17.24
C ILE A 377 -6.69 -10.37 -17.85
N ILE A 378 -6.44 -9.12 -18.23
CA ILE A 378 -5.18 -8.69 -18.81
C ILE A 378 -4.67 -7.41 -18.13
N GLY A 379 -3.37 -7.16 -18.18
CA GLY A 379 -2.75 -5.94 -17.66
C GLY A 379 -1.24 -5.99 -17.80
N GLU A 380 -0.53 -5.19 -17.01
CA GLU A 380 0.94 -5.16 -17.01
C GLU A 380 1.52 -5.66 -15.67
N ASN A 381 1.68 -4.77 -14.69
CA ASN A 381 2.44 -5.02 -13.47
C ASN A 381 1.62 -4.96 -12.17
N SER A 382 0.30 -5.08 -12.27
CA SER A 382 -0.57 -4.92 -11.11
C SER A 382 -0.63 -6.14 -10.20
N THR A 383 -0.64 -5.90 -8.88
CA THR A 383 -0.93 -6.93 -7.86
C THR A 383 -2.30 -7.60 -8.10
N ALA A 384 -3.26 -6.88 -8.68
CA ALA A 384 -4.58 -7.45 -9.01
C ALA A 384 -4.50 -8.62 -10.00
N LEU A 385 -3.47 -8.68 -10.84
CA LEU A 385 -3.25 -9.81 -11.75
C LEU A 385 -2.88 -11.09 -10.98
N TYR A 386 -2.16 -10.97 -9.88
CA TYR A 386 -1.81 -12.09 -9.01
C TYR A 386 -2.99 -12.51 -8.13
N GLU A 387 -3.81 -11.55 -7.67
CA GLU A 387 -5.11 -11.86 -7.05
C GLU A 387 -6.02 -12.62 -8.04
N ALA A 388 -5.98 -12.30 -9.34
CA ALA A 388 -6.73 -13.03 -10.36
C ALA A 388 -6.20 -14.46 -10.56
N LEU A 389 -4.87 -14.65 -10.55
CA LEU A 389 -4.26 -15.97 -10.64
C LEU A 389 -4.67 -16.88 -9.47
N SER A 390 -4.75 -16.35 -8.24
CA SER A 390 -5.15 -17.13 -7.05
C SER A 390 -6.63 -17.52 -7.07
N LEU A 391 -7.46 -16.75 -7.79
CA LEU A 391 -8.86 -17.08 -8.08
C LEU A 391 -9.03 -18.02 -9.29
N ASN A 392 -7.95 -18.62 -9.79
CA ASN A 392 -7.94 -19.49 -10.97
C ASN A 392 -8.50 -18.83 -12.23
N ARG A 393 -8.31 -17.52 -12.42
CA ARG A 393 -8.73 -16.80 -13.63
C ARG A 393 -7.69 -16.90 -14.74
N LYS A 394 -8.07 -16.72 -16.00
CA LYS A 394 -7.11 -16.68 -17.11
C LYS A 394 -6.48 -15.29 -17.15
N VAL A 395 -5.17 -15.19 -16.95
CA VAL A 395 -4.47 -13.90 -16.80
C VAL A 395 -3.38 -13.73 -17.84
N GLY A 396 -3.44 -12.64 -18.61
CA GLY A 396 -2.44 -12.26 -19.60
C GLY A 396 -1.67 -10.99 -19.21
N LYS A 397 -0.38 -10.95 -19.54
CA LYS A 397 0.44 -9.75 -19.48
C LYS A 397 0.67 -9.19 -20.88
N LEU A 398 0.47 -7.89 -21.04
CA LEU A 398 0.56 -7.18 -22.32
C LEU A 398 1.99 -6.67 -22.56
N PHE A 399 2.61 -7.06 -23.68
CA PHE A 399 4.01 -6.73 -24.02
C PHE A 399 4.16 -5.75 -25.20
N PHE A 400 3.07 -5.12 -25.64
CA PHE A 400 3.08 -4.20 -26.78
C PHE A 400 2.53 -2.82 -26.39
N GLU A 401 2.65 -1.83 -27.28
CA GLU A 401 2.36 -0.40 -27.01
C GLU A 401 3.24 0.26 -25.93
N GLY A 402 4.48 -0.20 -25.76
CA GLY A 402 5.40 0.35 -24.76
C GLY A 402 5.15 -0.14 -23.33
N LEU A 403 4.37 -1.23 -23.19
CA LEU A 403 4.23 -1.97 -21.95
C LEU A 403 5.42 -2.91 -21.76
N HIS A 404 5.94 -2.94 -20.53
CA HIS A 404 7.11 -3.72 -20.14
C HIS A 404 6.80 -4.52 -18.86
N PRO A 405 6.04 -5.62 -18.99
CA PRO A 405 5.74 -6.46 -17.85
C PRO A 405 6.98 -7.08 -17.21
N ILE A 406 6.96 -7.17 -15.89
CA ILE A 406 7.98 -7.82 -15.07
C ILE A 406 7.36 -8.96 -14.27
N TYR A 407 8.18 -9.92 -13.87
CA TYR A 407 7.77 -11.11 -13.12
C TYR A 407 8.47 -11.13 -11.76
N LEU A 408 7.86 -11.83 -10.80
CA LEU A 408 8.50 -12.04 -9.50
C LEU A 408 9.70 -12.98 -9.62
N ASN A 409 9.56 -14.04 -10.41
CA ASN A 409 10.59 -15.04 -10.63
C ASN A 409 10.36 -15.81 -11.95
N SER A 410 11.09 -16.90 -12.17
CA SER A 410 10.91 -17.72 -13.37
C SER A 410 9.70 -18.66 -13.29
N ASN A 411 9.21 -18.96 -12.08
CA ASN A 411 8.10 -19.87 -11.86
C ASN A 411 6.75 -19.16 -12.02
N ASP A 412 6.60 -17.94 -11.51
CA ASP A 412 5.37 -17.16 -11.71
C ASP A 412 5.18 -16.77 -13.19
N LYS A 413 6.27 -16.56 -13.94
CA LYS A 413 6.24 -16.36 -15.40
C LYS A 413 5.36 -17.39 -16.11
N LYS A 414 5.47 -18.66 -15.74
CA LYS A 414 4.69 -19.78 -16.32
C LYS A 414 3.19 -19.72 -16.00
N SER A 415 2.78 -18.87 -15.06
CA SER A 415 1.38 -18.70 -14.67
C SER A 415 0.63 -17.68 -15.52
N PHE A 416 1.35 -16.85 -16.29
CA PHE A 416 0.78 -15.80 -17.12
C PHE A 416 0.85 -16.16 -18.60
N TRP A 417 -0.12 -15.65 -19.35
CA TRP A 417 -0.05 -15.62 -20.81
C TRP A 417 0.73 -14.39 -21.26
N GLU A 418 1.75 -14.56 -22.10
CA GLU A 418 2.45 -13.44 -22.70
C GLU A 418 1.74 -13.02 -23.99
N ILE A 419 1.28 -11.77 -24.07
CA ILE A 419 0.56 -11.24 -25.23
C ILE A 419 1.45 -10.19 -25.91
N TYR A 420 2.18 -10.61 -26.94
CA TYR A 420 3.04 -9.74 -27.75
C TYR A 420 2.31 -9.18 -28.98
N SER A 421 1.26 -9.87 -29.43
CA SER A 421 0.58 -9.59 -30.69
C SER A 421 -0.93 -9.83 -30.63
N PHE A 422 -1.63 -9.45 -31.71
CA PHE A 422 -3.06 -9.75 -31.89
C PHE A 422 -3.35 -11.25 -31.96
N GLU A 423 -2.42 -12.02 -32.53
CA GLU A 423 -2.54 -13.47 -32.62
C GLU A 423 -2.45 -14.12 -31.23
N ASP A 424 -1.48 -13.69 -30.42
CA ASP A 424 -1.34 -14.17 -29.03
C ASP A 424 -2.60 -13.88 -28.22
N PHE A 425 -3.19 -12.68 -28.39
CA PHE A 425 -4.44 -12.34 -27.74
C PHE A 425 -5.61 -13.22 -28.19
N THR A 426 -5.68 -13.53 -29.49
CA THR A 426 -6.71 -14.41 -30.03
C THR A 426 -6.57 -15.83 -29.47
N ASN A 427 -5.33 -16.34 -29.35
CA ASN A 427 -5.03 -17.62 -28.72
C ASN A 427 -5.38 -17.60 -27.23
N PHE A 428 -5.04 -16.50 -26.54
CA PHE A 428 -5.45 -16.24 -25.17
C PHE A 428 -6.98 -16.24 -24.98
N LEU A 429 -7.79 -15.87 -25.96
CA LEU A 429 -9.25 -15.98 -25.80
C LEU A 429 -9.79 -17.39 -26.10
N LYS A 430 -9.16 -18.12 -27.02
CA LYS A 430 -9.63 -19.45 -27.46
C LYS A 430 -9.27 -20.57 -26.50
N GLU A 431 -8.08 -20.52 -25.91
CA GLU A 431 -7.59 -21.63 -25.10
C GLU A 431 -8.32 -21.71 -23.77
N SER A 432 -8.76 -22.91 -23.39
CA SER A 432 -9.35 -23.13 -22.08
C SER A 432 -8.30 -22.99 -20.97
N ASN A 433 -8.70 -22.52 -19.78
CA ASN A 433 -7.79 -22.39 -18.63
C ASN A 433 -7.42 -23.75 -17.97
N THR A 434 -7.40 -24.84 -18.76
CA THR A 434 -7.35 -26.24 -18.28
C THR A 434 -5.96 -26.73 -17.88
N TYR A 435 -4.90 -25.98 -18.20
CA TYR A 435 -3.53 -26.46 -17.94
C TYR A 435 -2.62 -25.34 -17.44
N ILE A 436 -2.86 -24.85 -16.22
CA ILE A 436 -1.83 -24.11 -15.49
C ILE A 436 -1.71 -24.73 -14.09
N PRO A 437 -0.53 -25.27 -13.71
CA PRO A 437 -0.33 -25.93 -12.42
C PRO A 437 -0.82 -25.04 -11.28
N LYS A 438 -1.34 -25.67 -10.20
CA LYS A 438 -1.86 -24.98 -9.01
C LYS A 438 -1.02 -23.75 -8.68
N ARG A 439 -1.61 -22.58 -8.93
CA ARG A 439 -0.95 -21.28 -8.80
C ARG A 439 -1.00 -20.87 -7.33
N ASN A 440 -0.17 -21.49 -6.50
CA ASN A 440 -0.04 -21.13 -5.08
C ASN A 440 0.68 -19.78 -4.94
N ILE A 441 0.16 -18.73 -5.56
CA ILE A 441 0.67 -17.36 -5.47
C ILE A 441 0.47 -16.86 -4.04
N TYR A 442 -0.77 -16.92 -3.55
CA TYR A 442 -1.10 -16.72 -2.15
C TYR A 442 -1.35 -18.07 -1.48
N SER A 443 -0.83 -18.20 -0.26
CA SER A 443 -1.02 -19.38 0.58
C SER A 443 -2.32 -19.29 1.37
N ARG A 444 -2.86 -20.44 1.78
CA ARG A 444 -3.95 -20.50 2.75
C ARG A 444 -3.51 -19.90 4.08
N PHE A 445 -4.44 -19.29 4.81
CA PHE A 445 -4.13 -18.64 6.06
C PHE A 445 -3.63 -19.65 7.10
N ASN A 446 -2.42 -19.44 7.60
CA ASN A 446 -1.82 -20.26 8.64
C ASN A 446 -2.22 -19.71 10.01
N LYS A 447 -3.43 -20.07 10.44
CA LYS A 447 -4.01 -19.65 11.72
C LYS A 447 -3.10 -19.97 12.91
N ASP A 448 -2.49 -21.15 12.94
CA ASP A 448 -1.65 -21.57 14.07
C ASP A 448 -0.38 -20.74 14.18
N LEU A 449 0.28 -20.45 13.05
CA LEU A 449 1.44 -19.58 13.02
C LEU A 449 1.08 -18.18 13.51
N PHE A 450 0.03 -17.57 12.96
CA PHE A 450 -0.38 -16.22 13.38
C PHE A 450 -0.77 -16.18 14.87
N ASN A 451 -1.45 -17.22 15.37
CA ASN A 451 -1.81 -17.33 16.78
C ASN A 451 -0.60 -17.37 17.71
N ARG A 452 0.50 -18.04 17.33
CA ARG A 452 1.75 -17.98 18.10
C ARG A 452 2.30 -16.56 18.17
N LEU A 453 2.31 -15.84 17.05
CA LEU A 453 2.82 -14.48 16.98
C LEU A 453 2.02 -13.48 17.84
N VAL A 454 0.72 -13.67 18.00
CA VAL A 454 -0.11 -12.81 18.88
C VAL A 454 -0.07 -13.23 20.36
N GLN A 455 0.51 -14.39 20.69
CA GLN A 455 0.63 -14.89 22.06
C GLN A 455 2.00 -14.60 22.68
N GLU A 456 3.08 -14.71 21.90
CA GLU A 456 4.48 -14.37 22.29
C GLU A 456 4.70 -12.87 22.48
#